data_AF-A0A9X6VVT9-F1
#
_entry.id   AF-A0A9X6VVT9-F1
#
_cell.length_a   1.000
_cell.length_b   1.000
_cell.length_c   1.000
_cell.angle_alpha   90.00
_cell.angle_beta   90.00
_cell.angle_gamma   90.00
#
_symmetry.space_group_name_H-M   'P 1'
#
loop_
_entity.id
_entity.type
_entity.pdbx_description
1 polymer ?
#
loop_
_entity_poly.entity_id
_entity_poly.type
_entity_poly.pdbx_seq_one_letter_code
_entity_poly.pdbx_strand_id
1 'polypeptide(L)'
;MKTTFKIILTLFALSFLGVAVKVIFFPAHVASKAVDTTTGVIDKTLNADNALTNYEQFKDGYNGAKAMVQNIKNAEKSLKDIESLYGEPSTWTKDIREKHSFLQQNIDGYLMQYQSIVKDYNSNSSKLNRNLFKDKNLPSELPVDYKELN
;
A
#
# COMPACT_ATOMS: atom_id res chain seq x y z
N MET A 1 56.71 -22.37 32.21
CA MET A 1 56.03 -23.20 31.19
C MET A 1 54.72 -23.84 31.70
N LYS A 2 54.73 -24.60 32.80
CA LYS A 2 53.52 -25.28 33.32
C LYS A 2 52.38 -24.33 33.76
N THR A 3 52.69 -23.18 34.35
CA THR A 3 51.68 -22.21 34.80
C THR A 3 51.02 -21.48 33.64
N THR A 4 51.81 -21.04 32.65
CA THR A 4 51.31 -20.40 31.43
C THR A 4 50.40 -21.32 30.63
N PHE A 5 50.75 -22.61 30.52
CA PHE A 5 49.92 -23.62 29.86
C PHE A 5 48.57 -23.84 30.57
N LYS A 6 48.56 -23.87 31.91
CA LYS A 6 47.32 -23.97 32.69
C LYS A 6 46.40 -22.76 32.47
N ILE A 7 46.94 -21.54 32.43
CA ILE A 7 46.16 -20.33 32.19
C ILE A 7 45.50 -20.36 30.80
N ILE A 8 46.25 -20.76 29.76
CA ILE A 8 45.73 -20.87 28.39
C ILE A 8 44.61 -21.93 28.32
N LEU A 9 44.80 -23.09 28.96
CA LEU A 9 43.80 -24.15 28.99
C LEU A 9 42.51 -23.70 29.69
N THR A 10 42.62 -22.97 30.81
CA THR A 10 41.47 -22.43 31.54
C THR A 10 40.70 -21.40 30.70
N LEU A 11 41.40 -20.50 30.00
CA LEU A 11 40.76 -19.53 29.10
C LEU A 11 40.05 -20.21 27.93
N PHE A 12 40.64 -21.28 27.39
CA PHE A 12 40.03 -22.06 26.31
C PHE A 12 38.80 -22.86 26.78
N ALA A 13 38.82 -23.37 28.01
CA ALA A 13 37.65 -24.02 28.61
C ALA A 13 36.52 -23.01 28.89
N LEU A 14 36.85 -21.81 29.36
CA LEU A 14 35.89 -20.73 29.59
C LEU A 14 35.23 -20.24 28.29
N SER A 15 35.99 -20.11 27.20
CA SER A 15 35.42 -19.74 25.90
C SER A 15 34.48 -20.81 25.36
N PHE A 16 34.84 -22.10 25.51
CA PHE A 16 33.96 -23.21 25.15
C PHE A 16 32.68 -23.26 26.00
N LEU A 17 32.77 -22.98 27.30
CA LEU A 17 31.61 -22.85 28.18
C LEU A 17 30.69 -21.72 27.73
N GLY A 18 31.24 -20.56 27.35
CA GLY A 18 30.46 -19.44 26.83
C GLY A 18 29.73 -19.77 25.53
N VAL A 19 30.36 -20.54 24.63
CA VAL A 19 29.72 -21.02 23.39
C VAL A 19 28.66 -22.09 23.70
N ALA A 20 28.94 -23.03 24.59
CA ALA A 20 28.02 -24.08 24.99
C ALA A 20 26.73 -23.51 25.61
N VAL A 21 26.85 -22.52 26.51
CA VAL A 21 25.70 -21.80 27.08
C VAL A 21 24.88 -21.15 25.97
N LYS A 22 25.51 -20.45 25.02
CA LYS A 22 24.79 -19.83 23.90
C LYS A 22 24.07 -20.86 23.02
N VAL A 23 24.66 -22.01 22.74
CA VAL A 23 24.06 -23.06 21.92
C VAL A 23 22.87 -23.71 22.64
N ILE A 24 23.00 -23.98 23.95
CA ILE A 24 21.93 -24.57 24.76
C ILE A 24 20.72 -23.63 24.86
N PHE A 25 20.95 -22.32 25.05
CA PHE A 25 19.88 -21.32 25.18
C PHE A 25 19.46 -20.69 23.85
N PHE A 26 20.07 -21.07 22.72
CA PHE A 26 19.73 -20.53 21.39
C PHE A 26 18.24 -20.73 21.04
N PRO A 27 17.62 -21.91 21.23
CA PRO A 27 16.21 -22.11 20.93
C PRO A 27 15.29 -21.19 21.76
N ALA A 28 15.59 -21.04 23.05
CA ALA A 28 14.82 -20.16 23.95
C ALA A 28 14.95 -18.68 23.56
N HIS A 29 16.15 -18.23 23.16
CA HIS A 29 16.38 -16.87 22.72
C HIS A 29 15.71 -16.55 21.38
N VAL A 30 15.69 -17.51 20.45
CA VAL A 30 14.96 -17.35 19.17
C VAL A 30 13.45 -17.33 19.43
N ALA A 31 12.93 -18.21 20.29
CA ALA A 31 11.52 -18.24 20.65
C ALA A 31 11.08 -16.93 21.34
N SER A 32 11.86 -16.41 22.29
CA SER A 32 11.55 -15.14 22.95
C SER A 32 11.54 -13.98 21.95
N LYS A 33 12.56 -13.89 21.08
CA LYS A 33 12.61 -12.87 20.03
C LYS A 33 11.45 -12.97 19.04
N ALA A 34 11.02 -14.18 18.70
CA ALA A 34 9.87 -14.38 17.81
C ALA A 34 8.58 -13.88 18.46
N VAL A 35 8.37 -14.17 19.75
CA VAL A 35 7.24 -13.66 20.53
C VAL A 35 7.32 -12.14 20.65
N ASP A 36 8.46 -11.59 21.08
CA ASP A 36 8.66 -10.14 21.26
C ASP A 36 8.50 -9.35 19.95
N THR A 37 8.94 -9.93 18.82
CA THR A 37 8.73 -9.34 17.50
C THR A 37 7.25 -9.36 17.13
N THR A 38 6.55 -10.44 17.44
CA THR A 38 5.11 -10.58 17.17
C THR A 38 4.30 -9.61 18.02
N THR A 39 4.56 -9.55 19.34
CA THR A 39 3.88 -8.62 20.26
C THR A 39 4.20 -7.17 19.89
N GLY A 40 5.46 -6.84 19.60
CA GLY A 40 5.85 -5.50 19.16
C GLY A 40 5.21 -5.07 17.84
N VAL A 41 4.97 -5.98 16.89
CA VAL A 41 4.22 -5.70 15.66
C VAL A 41 2.74 -5.48 15.96
N ILE A 42 2.14 -6.29 16.85
CA ILE A 42 0.74 -6.14 17.27
C ILE A 42 0.53 -4.79 17.96
N ASP A 43 1.37 -4.41 18.91
CA ASP A 43 1.24 -3.14 19.66
C ASP A 43 1.36 -1.93 18.74
N LYS A 44 2.31 -1.94 17.80
CA LYS A 44 2.44 -0.88 16.78
C LYS A 44 1.27 -0.85 15.81
N THR A 45 0.70 -2.01 15.51
CA THR A 45 -0.46 -2.11 14.62
C THR A 45 -1.71 -1.55 15.32
N LEU A 46 -1.94 -1.90 16.59
CA LEU A 46 -3.15 -1.58 17.35
C LEU A 46 -3.10 -0.24 18.12
N ASN A 47 -2.02 0.55 17.99
CA ASN A 47 -1.99 1.87 18.61
C ASN A 47 -3.00 2.83 17.94
N ALA A 48 -3.50 3.82 18.70
CA ALA A 48 -4.57 4.69 18.24
C ALA A 48 -4.18 5.51 17.00
N ASP A 49 -2.94 5.99 16.91
CA ASP A 49 -2.47 6.80 15.78
C ASP A 49 -2.39 6.00 14.49
N ASN A 50 -1.88 4.76 14.54
CA ASN A 50 -1.86 3.86 13.38
C ASN A 50 -3.29 3.44 13.02
N ALA A 51 -4.16 3.17 14.00
CA ALA A 51 -5.56 2.84 13.74
C ALA A 51 -6.27 3.98 13.00
N LEU A 52 -6.14 5.22 13.47
CA LEU A 52 -6.72 6.40 12.83
C LEU A 52 -6.12 6.61 11.43
N THR A 53 -4.81 6.52 11.29
CA THR A 53 -4.13 6.68 9.99
C THR A 53 -4.61 5.67 8.96
N ASN A 54 -4.72 4.38 9.32
CA ASN A 54 -5.20 3.35 8.39
C ASN A 54 -6.69 3.55 8.07
N TYR A 55 -7.51 3.96 9.06
CA TYR A 55 -8.91 4.29 8.84
C TYR A 55 -9.09 5.44 7.83
N GLU A 56 -8.34 6.54 8.01
CA GLU A 56 -8.36 7.69 7.10
C GLU A 56 -7.86 7.31 5.72
N GLN A 57 -6.79 6.52 5.60
CA GLN A 57 -6.29 6.04 4.31
C GLN A 57 -7.34 5.29 3.48
N PHE A 58 -8.19 4.47 4.12
CA PHE A 58 -9.27 3.81 3.39
C PHE A 58 -10.36 4.80 2.96
N LYS A 59 -10.73 5.77 3.80
CA LYS A 59 -11.69 6.82 3.43
C LYS A 59 -11.17 7.69 2.30
N ASP A 60 -9.91 8.11 2.37
CA ASP A 60 -9.26 8.94 1.37
C ASP A 60 -9.11 8.19 0.05
N GLY A 61 -8.75 6.91 0.08
CA GLY A 61 -8.72 6.07 -1.12
C GLY A 61 -10.09 5.95 -1.78
N TYR A 62 -11.15 5.69 -1.01
CA TYR A 62 -12.50 5.61 -1.55
C TYR A 62 -12.99 6.94 -2.14
N ASN A 63 -12.83 8.04 -1.40
CA ASN A 63 -13.26 9.36 -1.84
C ASN A 63 -12.42 9.87 -3.03
N GLY A 64 -11.12 9.57 -3.03
CA GLY A 64 -10.22 9.87 -4.14
C GLY A 64 -10.60 9.14 -5.42
N ALA A 65 -10.93 7.85 -5.32
CA ALA A 65 -11.43 7.07 -6.46
C ALA A 65 -12.72 7.68 -7.03
N LYS A 66 -13.69 8.03 -6.16
CA LYS A 66 -14.92 8.72 -6.57
C LYS A 66 -14.66 10.06 -7.25
N ALA A 67 -13.72 10.85 -6.74
CA ALA A 67 -13.36 12.11 -7.35
C ALA A 67 -12.80 11.90 -8.77
N MET A 68 -11.96 10.89 -8.98
CA MET A 68 -11.46 10.55 -10.31
C MET A 68 -12.57 10.10 -11.26
N VAL A 69 -13.54 9.29 -10.79
CA VAL A 69 -14.73 8.93 -11.59
C VAL A 69 -15.46 10.18 -12.08
N GLN A 70 -15.65 11.18 -11.22
CA GLN A 70 -16.32 12.42 -11.61
C GLN A 70 -15.51 13.21 -12.64
N ASN A 71 -14.18 13.28 -12.48
CA ASN A 71 -13.30 13.95 -13.46
C ASN A 71 -13.36 13.27 -14.83
N ILE A 72 -13.36 11.93 -14.86
CA ILE A 72 -13.51 11.14 -16.09
C ILE A 72 -14.85 11.46 -16.75
N LYS A 73 -15.96 11.35 -16.01
CA LYS A 73 -17.32 11.64 -16.52
C LYS A 73 -17.43 13.07 -17.09
N ASN A 74 -16.82 14.05 -16.43
CA ASN A 74 -16.82 15.45 -16.90
C ASN A 74 -16.02 15.63 -18.19
N ALA A 75 -14.86 14.99 -18.30
CA ALA A 75 -14.02 15.05 -19.49
C ALA A 75 -14.65 14.30 -20.68
N GLU A 76 -15.23 13.13 -20.45
CA GLU A 76 -16.00 12.37 -21.44
C GLU A 76 -17.20 13.15 -21.95
N LYS A 77 -17.93 13.82 -21.06
CA LYS A 77 -19.02 14.71 -21.46
C LYS A 77 -18.51 15.82 -22.37
N SER A 78 -17.40 16.46 -22.00
CA SER A 78 -16.81 17.54 -22.81
C SER A 78 -16.35 17.05 -24.18
N LEU A 79 -15.87 15.81 -24.27
CA LEU A 79 -15.46 15.18 -25.53
C LEU A 79 -16.69 14.91 -26.42
N LYS A 80 -17.76 14.33 -25.86
CA LYS A 80 -19.03 14.15 -26.57
C LYS A 80 -19.65 15.46 -27.03
N ASP A 81 -19.54 16.52 -26.22
CA ASP A 81 -20.02 17.85 -26.59
C ASP A 81 -19.26 18.38 -27.84
N ILE A 82 -17.96 18.10 -27.99
CA ILE A 82 -17.19 18.43 -29.20
C ILE A 82 -17.69 17.62 -30.40
N GLU A 83 -17.82 16.30 -30.25
CA GLU A 83 -18.29 15.42 -31.33
C GLU A 83 -19.69 15.82 -31.82
N SER A 84 -20.59 16.18 -30.90
CA SER A 84 -21.95 16.63 -31.20
C SER A 84 -21.98 17.98 -31.93
N LEU A 85 -21.13 18.93 -31.53
CA LEU A 85 -21.12 20.28 -32.10
C LEU A 85 -20.42 20.36 -33.46
N TYR A 86 -19.37 19.56 -33.68
CA TYR A 86 -18.50 19.68 -34.84
C TYR A 86 -18.61 18.50 -35.82
N GLY A 87 -19.31 17.43 -35.46
CA GLY A 87 -19.49 16.23 -36.29
C GLY A 87 -18.23 15.39 -36.40
N GLU A 88 -18.00 14.80 -37.57
CA GLU A 88 -16.89 13.86 -37.79
C GLU A 88 -15.49 14.50 -37.67
N PRO A 89 -14.48 13.80 -37.12
CA PRO A 89 -13.13 14.36 -36.93
C PRO A 89 -12.46 14.96 -38.18
N SER A 90 -12.85 14.51 -39.38
CA SER A 90 -12.34 15.03 -40.65
C SER A 90 -12.78 16.47 -40.96
N THR A 91 -13.88 16.95 -40.36
CA THR A 91 -14.39 18.32 -40.57
C THR A 91 -13.79 19.32 -39.58
N TRP A 92 -13.10 18.83 -38.54
CA TRP A 92 -12.63 19.67 -37.45
C TRP A 92 -11.53 20.63 -37.90
N THR A 93 -11.51 21.83 -37.32
CA THR A 93 -10.34 22.72 -37.43
C THR A 93 -9.19 22.17 -36.58
N LYS A 94 -7.99 22.73 -36.77
CA LYS A 94 -6.81 22.35 -35.98
C LYS A 94 -7.06 22.52 -34.48
N ASP A 95 -7.62 23.66 -34.08
CA ASP A 95 -7.88 23.99 -32.68
C ASP A 95 -8.87 23.01 -32.02
N ILE A 96 -9.87 22.53 -32.76
CA ILE A 96 -10.84 21.54 -32.25
C ILE A 96 -10.17 20.18 -32.07
N ARG A 97 -9.33 19.74 -33.02
CA ARG A 97 -8.55 18.49 -32.87
C ARG A 97 -7.60 18.55 -31.68
N GLU A 98 -6.94 19.69 -31.46
CA GLU A 98 -6.05 19.89 -30.31
C GLU A 98 -6.82 19.83 -29.00
N LYS A 99 -7.96 20.53 -28.91
CA LYS A 99 -8.83 20.47 -27.73
C LYS A 99 -9.35 19.06 -27.45
N HIS A 100 -9.79 18.33 -28.49
CA HIS A 100 -10.21 16.94 -28.36
C HIS A 100 -9.06 16.06 -27.84
N SER A 101 -7.88 16.16 -28.46
CA SER A 101 -6.70 15.38 -28.05
C SER A 101 -6.28 15.67 -26.61
N PHE A 102 -6.36 16.93 -26.19
CA PHE A 102 -6.10 17.33 -24.81
C PHE A 102 -7.11 16.71 -23.82
N LEU A 103 -8.41 16.71 -24.16
CA LEU A 103 -9.42 16.06 -23.31
C LEU A 103 -9.20 14.55 -23.21
N GLN A 104 -8.83 13.89 -24.32
CA GLN A 104 -8.49 12.46 -24.30
C GLN A 104 -7.29 12.18 -23.39
N GLN A 105 -6.22 12.97 -23.49
CA GLN A 105 -5.05 12.84 -22.61
C GLN A 105 -5.42 13.04 -21.13
N ASN A 106 -6.33 13.96 -20.83
CA ASN A 106 -6.83 14.14 -19.47
C ASN A 106 -7.61 12.91 -18.98
N ILE A 107 -8.48 12.33 -19.81
CA ILE A 107 -9.20 11.08 -19.49
C ILE A 107 -8.21 9.98 -19.16
N ASP A 108 -7.19 9.78 -20.01
CA ASP A 108 -6.17 8.76 -19.80
C ASP A 108 -5.41 9.00 -18.48
N GLY A 109 -5.06 10.25 -18.19
CA GLY A 109 -4.42 10.64 -16.93
C GLY A 109 -5.29 10.38 -15.69
N TYR A 110 -6.60 10.67 -15.76
CA TYR A 110 -7.53 10.38 -14.67
C TYR A 110 -7.74 8.87 -14.48
N LEU A 111 -7.79 8.10 -15.57
CA LEU A 111 -7.88 6.63 -15.52
C LEU A 111 -6.65 6.02 -14.84
N MET A 112 -5.44 6.49 -15.18
CA MET A 112 -4.21 6.03 -14.53
C MET A 112 -4.22 6.33 -13.02
N GLN A 113 -4.65 7.53 -12.63
CA GLN A 113 -4.76 7.90 -11.22
C GLN A 113 -5.82 7.06 -10.49
N TYR A 114 -6.99 6.87 -11.09
CA TYR A 114 -8.04 6.00 -10.58
C TYR A 114 -7.51 4.58 -10.31
N GLN A 115 -6.84 3.98 -11.30
CA GLN A 115 -6.28 2.64 -11.20
C GLN A 115 -5.21 2.54 -10.10
N SER A 116 -4.38 3.58 -9.93
CA SER A 116 -3.40 3.62 -8.84
C SER A 116 -4.09 3.62 -7.47
N ILE A 117 -5.12 4.45 -7.30
CA ILE A 117 -5.88 4.53 -6.04
C ILE A 117 -6.57 3.21 -5.73
N VAL A 118 -7.24 2.60 -6.73
CA VAL A 118 -7.89 1.30 -6.60
C VAL A 118 -6.89 0.22 -6.20
N LYS A 119 -5.73 0.17 -6.87
CA LYS A 119 -4.67 -0.80 -6.55
C LYS A 119 -4.18 -0.66 -5.12
N ASP A 120 -3.92 0.56 -4.66
CA ASP A 120 -3.42 0.81 -3.31
C ASP A 120 -4.48 0.48 -2.25
N TYR A 121 -5.74 0.86 -2.49
CA TYR A 121 -6.87 0.50 -1.64
C TYR A 121 -7.02 -1.03 -1.54
N ASN A 122 -7.08 -1.73 -2.67
CA ASN A 122 -7.30 -3.18 -2.71
C ASN A 122 -6.12 -3.93 -2.09
N SER A 123 -4.88 -3.47 -2.33
CA SER A 123 -3.67 -3.99 -1.68
C SER A 123 -3.76 -3.85 -0.16
N ASN A 124 -4.17 -2.68 0.35
CA ASN A 124 -4.30 -2.48 1.79
C ASN A 124 -5.46 -3.25 2.39
N SER A 125 -6.56 -3.40 1.65
CA SER A 125 -7.72 -4.21 2.04
C SER A 125 -7.38 -5.69 2.17
N SER A 126 -6.45 -6.20 1.35
CA SER A 126 -5.98 -7.60 1.44
C SER A 126 -5.09 -7.89 2.65
N LYS A 127 -4.49 -6.86 3.26
CA LYS A 127 -3.56 -7.02 4.39
C LYS A 127 -4.32 -7.16 5.70
N LEU A 128 -4.22 -8.32 6.35
CA LEU A 128 -4.91 -8.61 7.62
C LEU A 128 -4.72 -7.50 8.67
N ASN A 129 -3.49 -7.04 8.88
CA ASN A 129 -3.18 -6.01 9.87
C ASN A 129 -3.71 -4.61 9.54
N ARG A 130 -4.05 -4.33 8.27
CA ARG A 130 -4.61 -3.03 7.86
C ARG A 130 -6.12 -3.08 7.73
N ASN A 131 -6.66 -4.16 7.17
CA ASN A 131 -8.09 -4.36 6.96
C ASN A 131 -8.91 -4.31 8.27
N LEU A 132 -8.29 -4.62 9.41
CA LEU A 132 -8.89 -4.47 10.75
C LEU A 132 -9.39 -3.04 11.04
N PHE A 133 -8.77 -2.03 10.42
CA PHE A 133 -9.09 -0.61 10.64
C PHE A 133 -10.02 -0.04 9.57
N LYS A 134 -10.47 -0.86 8.61
CA LYS A 134 -11.36 -0.40 7.57
C LYS A 134 -12.78 -0.22 8.10
N ASP A 135 -13.40 0.92 7.77
CA ASP A 135 -14.80 1.16 8.07
C ASP A 135 -15.68 0.06 7.44
N LYS A 136 -16.66 -0.45 8.19
CA LYS A 136 -17.58 -1.49 7.71
C LYS A 136 -18.46 -1.04 6.54
N ASN A 137 -18.65 0.28 6.40
CA ASN A 137 -19.43 0.85 5.31
C ASN A 137 -18.62 1.03 4.02
N LEU A 138 -17.30 0.81 4.07
CA LEU A 138 -16.45 0.84 2.89
C LEU A 138 -16.38 -0.55 2.26
N PRO A 139 -16.27 -0.63 0.92
CA PRO A 139 -16.28 -1.91 0.22
C PRO A 139 -15.06 -2.77 0.57
N SER A 140 -15.21 -4.09 0.39
CA SER A 140 -14.09 -5.02 0.51
C SER A 140 -13.02 -4.75 -0.56
N GLU A 141 -13.45 -4.32 -1.74
CA GLU A 141 -12.60 -4.03 -2.89
C GLU A 141 -13.23 -2.91 -3.72
N LEU A 142 -12.42 -2.03 -4.28
CA LEU A 142 -12.86 -1.07 -5.30
C LEU A 142 -12.77 -1.72 -6.69
N PRO A 143 -13.75 -1.46 -7.57
CA PRO A 143 -13.76 -2.06 -8.89
C PRO A 143 -12.66 -1.48 -9.77
N VAL A 144 -12.09 -2.31 -10.65
CA VAL A 144 -11.06 -1.88 -11.60
C VAL A 144 -11.68 -1.04 -12.73
N ASP A 145 -12.94 -1.31 -13.09
CA ASP A 145 -13.70 -0.44 -13.99
C ASP A 145 -14.34 0.71 -13.19
N TYR A 146 -13.99 1.95 -13.55
CA TYR A 146 -14.52 3.17 -12.93
C TYR A 146 -16.04 3.31 -13.10
N LYS A 147 -16.65 2.63 -14.08
CA LYS A 147 -18.09 2.64 -14.32
C LYS A 147 -18.88 1.87 -13.26
N GLU A 148 -18.23 0.96 -12.55
CA GLU A 148 -18.85 0.16 -11.48
C GLU A 148 -18.82 0.88 -10.12
N LEU A 149 -18.03 1.96 -10.00
CA LEU A 149 -17.95 2.76 -8.78
C LEU A 149 -19.01 3.87 -8.79
N ASN A 150 -20.00 3.75 -7.90
CA ASN A 150 -21.13 4.68 -7.72
C ASN A 150 -20.85 5.78 -6.68
#